data_AF-A0A7Z9JP75-F1
#
_entry.id   AF-A0A7Z9JP75-F1
#
_cell.length_a   1.000
_cell.length_b   1.000
_cell.length_c   1.000
_cell.angle_alpha   90.00
_cell.angle_beta   90.00
_cell.angle_gamma   90.00
#
_symmetry.space_group_name_H-M   'P 1'
#
loop_
_entity.id
_entity.type
_entity.pdbx_description
1 polymer ?
#
loop_
_entity_poly.entity_id
_entity_poly.type
_entity_poly.pdbx_seq_one_letter_code
_entity_poly.pdbx_strand_id
1 'polypeptide(L)'
;MGPRAITAFDNAGGVNYTGGAKVPVENEAGPGSQDSHWREAVFGAELMSPFVNSGVQNPLSVITIQSLADLGYVVDPSQDEPYSVPLAADLVSPDRGPGVDLGNDTRRGPILVVGPKKRRH
;
A
#
# COMPACT_ATOMS: atom_id res chain seq x y z
N MET A 1 1.09 -7.46 12.99
CA MET A 1 1.65 -6.11 12.80
C MET A 1 2.41 -5.70 14.03
N GLY A 2 3.53 -5.00 13.85
CA GLY A 2 4.37 -4.57 14.97
C GLY A 2 3.88 -3.28 15.64
N PRO A 3 4.43 -2.94 16.81
CA PRO A 3 3.95 -1.84 17.63
C PRO A 3 4.19 -0.46 16.99
N ARG A 4 5.20 -0.28 16.14
CA ARG A 4 5.50 1.01 15.51
C ARG A 4 4.44 1.35 14.47
N ALA A 5 4.08 0.39 13.61
CA ALA A 5 3.01 0.55 12.63
C ALA A 5 1.64 0.78 13.31
N ILE A 6 1.36 0.09 14.40
CA ILE A 6 0.11 0.28 15.17
C ILE A 6 0.03 1.70 15.74
N THR A 7 1.11 2.19 16.36
CA THR A 7 1.17 3.56 16.89
C THR A 7 1.00 4.61 15.79
N ALA A 8 1.66 4.41 14.65
CA ALA A 8 1.52 5.27 13.49
C ALA A 8 0.07 5.31 12.96
N PHE A 9 -0.59 4.15 12.89
CA PHE A 9 -1.97 4.03 12.46
C PHE A 9 -2.95 4.76 13.40
N ASP A 10 -2.76 4.63 14.70
CA ASP A 10 -3.56 5.35 15.70
C ASP A 10 -3.35 6.86 15.58
N ASN A 11 -2.09 7.32 15.47
CA ASN A 11 -1.78 8.74 15.27
C ASN A 11 -2.36 9.32 13.98
N ALA A 12 -2.49 8.50 12.94
CA ALA A 12 -3.09 8.88 11.66
C ALA A 12 -4.64 8.92 11.70
N GLY A 13 -5.28 8.72 12.86
CA GLY A 13 -6.74 8.77 13.03
C GLY A 13 -7.39 7.40 13.25
N GLY A 14 -6.61 6.32 13.24
CA GLY A 14 -7.08 4.95 13.38
C GLY A 14 -7.51 4.53 14.79
N VAL A 15 -7.40 5.40 15.81
CA VAL A 15 -7.69 5.07 17.23
C VAL A 15 -9.04 4.38 17.40
N ASN A 16 -10.08 4.89 16.74
CA ASN A 16 -11.46 4.40 16.86
C ASN A 16 -11.80 3.27 15.89
N TYR A 17 -10.82 2.70 15.18
CA TYR A 17 -11.04 1.56 14.29
C TYR A 17 -11.47 0.32 15.09
N THR A 18 -12.68 -0.19 14.81
CA THR A 18 -13.27 -1.39 15.45
C THR A 18 -13.43 -2.57 14.49
N GLY A 19 -12.97 -2.46 13.25
CA GLY A 19 -13.14 -3.48 12.20
C GLY A 19 -12.22 -4.70 12.32
N GLY A 20 -11.53 -4.87 13.46
CA GLY A 20 -10.60 -5.97 13.73
C GLY A 20 -9.25 -5.49 14.26
N ALA A 21 -8.18 -6.18 13.87
CA ALA A 21 -6.82 -5.82 14.23
C ALA A 21 -6.39 -4.49 13.57
N LYS A 22 -5.57 -3.71 14.29
CA LYS A 22 -4.97 -2.47 13.79
C LYS A 22 -4.05 -2.75 12.59
N VAL A 23 -3.95 -1.78 11.69
CA VAL A 23 -3.26 -1.92 10.40
C VAL A 23 -3.80 -3.14 9.62
N PRO A 24 -5.10 -3.14 9.28
CA PRO A 24 -5.73 -4.26 8.60
C PRO A 24 -5.13 -4.47 7.19
N VAL A 25 -4.84 -5.73 6.89
CA VAL A 25 -4.36 -6.17 5.59
C VAL A 25 -5.56 -6.49 4.69
N GLU A 26 -5.36 -6.30 3.38
CA GLU A 26 -6.33 -6.53 2.32
C GLU A 26 -6.86 -7.97 2.32
N ASN A 27 -8.19 -8.11 2.25
CA ASN A 27 -8.91 -9.38 2.41
C ASN A 27 -9.96 -9.63 1.31
N GLU A 28 -10.16 -8.69 0.38
CA GLU A 28 -11.17 -8.74 -0.68
C GLU A 28 -10.55 -8.73 -2.08
N ALA A 29 -9.33 -8.19 -2.25
CA ALA A 29 -8.63 -8.16 -3.54
C ALA A 29 -8.19 -9.56 -4.04
N GLY A 30 -7.91 -9.71 -5.33
CA GLY A 30 -7.56 -11.01 -5.94
C GLY A 30 -6.21 -11.60 -5.46
N PRO A 31 -5.87 -12.82 -5.92
CA PRO A 31 -4.56 -13.43 -5.66
C PRO A 31 -3.42 -12.50 -6.11
N GLY A 32 -2.46 -12.26 -5.22
CA GLY A 32 -1.35 -11.31 -5.46
C GLY A 32 -1.54 -9.96 -4.76
N SER A 33 -2.78 -9.59 -4.42
CA SER A 33 -3.10 -8.36 -3.67
C SER A 33 -3.56 -8.66 -2.24
N GLN A 34 -4.33 -9.73 -2.06
CA GLN A 34 -4.72 -10.26 -0.75
C GLN A 34 -3.48 -10.56 0.10
N ASP A 35 -3.56 -10.24 1.39
CA ASP A 35 -2.51 -10.45 2.40
C ASP A 35 -1.18 -9.69 2.19
N SER A 36 -1.05 -8.91 1.11
CA SER A 36 0.19 -8.18 0.75
C SER A 36 0.03 -6.66 0.71
N HIS A 37 -1.21 -6.17 0.67
CA HIS A 37 -1.53 -4.75 0.64
C HIS A 37 -2.31 -4.32 1.88
N TRP A 38 -2.34 -3.01 2.17
CA TRP A 38 -3.27 -2.47 3.16
C TRP A 38 -4.69 -2.57 2.66
N ARG A 39 -5.63 -2.82 3.59
CA ARG A 39 -7.04 -2.93 3.23
C ARG A 39 -7.53 -1.62 2.62
N GLU A 40 -7.90 -1.65 1.34
CA GLU A 40 -8.35 -0.48 0.60
C GLU A 40 -9.52 0.21 1.32
N ALA A 41 -10.47 -0.58 1.81
CA ALA A 41 -11.64 -0.10 2.55
C ALA A 41 -11.30 0.54 3.92
N VAL A 42 -10.03 0.63 4.30
CA VAL A 42 -9.57 1.32 5.51
C VAL A 42 -8.56 2.40 5.17
N PHE A 43 -7.69 2.16 4.20
CA PHE A 43 -6.58 3.07 3.87
C PHE A 43 -6.89 4.01 2.69
N GLY A 44 -7.85 3.67 1.82
CA GLY A 44 -8.13 4.41 0.60
C GLY A 44 -6.86 4.57 -0.26
N ALA A 45 -6.59 5.81 -0.69
CA ALA A 45 -5.45 6.15 -1.53
C ALA A 45 -4.10 6.14 -0.79
N GLU A 46 -3.75 5.10 -0.04
CA GLU A 46 -2.38 4.94 0.49
C GLU A 46 -1.54 4.11 -0.49
N LEU A 47 -0.24 4.41 -0.64
CA LEU A 47 0.59 3.80 -1.69
C LEU A 47 0.64 2.26 -1.69
N MET A 48 0.58 1.63 -0.52
CA MET A 48 0.60 0.18 -0.33
C MET A 48 -0.80 -0.43 -0.28
N SER A 49 -1.85 0.34 -0.56
CA SER A 49 -3.16 -0.22 -0.88
C SER A 49 -3.08 -0.97 -2.24
N PRO A 50 -4.02 -1.88 -2.55
CA PRO A 50 -3.97 -2.68 -3.76
C PRO A 50 -4.17 -1.89 -5.06
N PHE A 51 -4.59 -0.62 -4.99
CA PHE A 51 -4.92 0.21 -6.14
C PHE A 51 -4.24 1.57 -6.06
N VAL A 52 -3.62 1.98 -7.17
CA VAL A 52 -3.22 3.39 -7.32
C VAL A 52 -4.42 4.19 -7.81
N ASN A 53 -4.87 5.12 -6.98
CA ASN A 53 -6.00 5.99 -7.31
C ASN A 53 -5.55 7.05 -8.31
N SER A 54 -6.19 7.08 -9.48
CA SER A 54 -5.84 8.02 -10.56
C SER A 54 -6.36 9.44 -10.28
N GLY A 55 -5.55 10.45 -10.60
CA GLY A 55 -5.93 11.86 -10.42
C GLY A 55 -5.84 12.39 -8.99
N VAL A 56 -5.40 11.57 -8.04
CA VAL A 56 -5.12 11.94 -6.64
C VAL A 56 -3.73 11.43 -6.22
N GLN A 57 -3.15 12.01 -5.16
CA GLN A 57 -1.90 11.50 -4.59
C GLN A 57 -2.16 10.19 -3.84
N ASN A 58 -1.23 9.24 -3.97
CA ASN A 58 -1.22 8.01 -3.18
C ASN A 58 0.01 8.07 -2.27
N PRO A 59 -0.06 8.74 -1.11
CA PRO A 59 1.12 9.01 -0.30
C PRO A 59 1.75 7.75 0.29
N LEU A 60 3.08 7.75 0.37
CA LEU A 60 3.82 6.84 1.23
C LEU A 60 3.65 7.27 2.69
N SER A 61 2.75 6.61 3.42
CA SER A 61 2.45 7.01 4.80
C SER A 61 3.56 6.61 5.79
N VAL A 62 3.62 7.32 6.92
CA VAL A 62 4.45 6.92 8.07
C VAL A 62 4.08 5.52 8.60
N ILE A 63 2.84 5.05 8.36
CA ILE A 63 2.40 3.70 8.72
C ILE A 63 3.19 2.66 7.92
N THR A 64 3.33 2.86 6.61
CA THR A 64 4.14 2.01 5.73
C THR A 64 5.62 2.05 6.10
N ILE A 65 6.17 3.24 6.38
CA ILE A 65 7.57 3.35 6.79
C ILE A 65 7.82 2.60 8.12
N GLN A 66 6.90 2.74 9.08
CA GLN A 66 7.04 2.10 10.38
C GLN A 66 6.77 0.58 10.34
N SER A 67 6.00 0.08 9.36
CA SER A 67 5.86 -1.37 9.14
C SER A 67 7.17 -2.01 8.69
N LEU A 68 7.96 -1.31 7.86
CA LEU A 68 9.31 -1.75 7.48
C LEU A 68 10.25 -1.75 8.70
N ALA A 69 10.14 -0.76 9.58
CA ALA A 69 10.91 -0.73 10.82
C ALA A 69 10.59 -1.93 11.74
N ASP A 70 9.31 -2.33 11.80
CA ASP A 70 8.86 -3.52 12.55
C ASP A 70 9.40 -4.83 11.94
N LEU A 71 9.75 -4.84 10.65
CA LEU A 71 10.44 -5.96 9.98
C LEU A 71 11.97 -5.95 10.19
N GLY A 72 12.51 -4.94 10.87
CA GLY A 72 13.93 -4.82 11.17
C GLY A 72 14.74 -3.96 10.19
N TYR A 73 14.07 -3.25 9.26
CA TYR A 73 14.75 -2.28 8.41
C TYR A 73 15.12 -1.02 9.20
N VAL A 74 16.25 -0.42 8.83
CA VAL A 74 16.57 0.95 9.23
C VAL A 74 15.78 1.89 8.33
N VAL A 75 14.96 2.73 8.94
CA VAL A 75 14.08 3.67 8.23
C VAL A 75 14.33 5.09 8.69
N ASP A 76 13.99 6.04 7.83
CA ASP A 76 13.89 7.46 8.16
C ASP A 76 12.42 7.88 8.09
N PRO A 77 11.73 8.01 9.24
CA PRO A 77 10.32 8.41 9.28
C PRO A 77 10.04 9.81 8.74
N SER A 78 11.06 10.67 8.55
CA SER A 78 10.87 12.02 7.98
C SER A 78 10.65 12.04 6.48
N GLN A 79 10.80 10.88 5.82
CA GLN A 79 10.55 10.69 4.40
C GLN A 79 9.09 10.28 4.11
N ASP A 80 8.20 10.42 5.09
CA ASP A 80 6.77 10.19 4.91
C ASP A 80 6.12 11.31 4.10
N GLU A 81 5.02 10.97 3.45
CA GLU A 81 4.12 11.95 2.84
C GLU A 81 2.89 12.13 3.74
N PRO A 82 2.34 13.37 3.84
CA PRO A 82 1.18 13.64 4.69
C PRO A 82 0.00 12.71 4.36
N TYR A 83 -0.46 12.00 5.39
CA TYR A 83 -1.53 11.01 5.26
C TYR A 83 -2.37 10.95 6.54
N SER A 84 -3.66 10.64 6.39
CA SER A 84 -4.56 10.34 7.50
C SER A 84 -5.46 9.19 7.10
N VAL A 85 -5.73 8.28 8.04
CA VAL A 85 -6.69 7.19 7.86
C VAL A 85 -8.08 7.82 7.63
N PRO A 86 -8.72 7.59 6.47
CA PRO A 86 -10.02 8.15 6.19
C PRO A 86 -11.06 7.73 7.22
N LEU A 87 -11.99 8.63 7.55
CA LEU A 87 -13.15 8.25 8.34
C LEU A 87 -14.08 7.39 7.48
N ALA A 88 -14.83 6.49 8.10
CA ALA A 88 -15.78 5.64 7.38
C ALA A 88 -16.83 6.43 6.56
N ALA A 89 -17.12 7.69 6.96
CA ALA A 89 -18.00 8.59 6.22
C ALA A 89 -17.35 9.20 4.96
N ASP A 90 -16.01 9.29 4.92
CA ASP A 90 -15.23 9.82 3.79
C ASP A 90 -14.91 8.75 2.76
N LEU A 91 -15.01 7.47 3.16
CA LEU A 91 -14.95 6.31 2.27
C LEU A 91 -16.26 6.21 1.47
N VAL A 92 -16.51 7.18 0.59
CA VAL A 92 -17.42 6.97 -0.53
C VAL A 92 -16.74 5.89 -1.36
N SER A 93 -17.25 4.64 -1.35
CA SER A 93 -16.77 3.62 -2.27
C SER A 93 -16.71 4.27 -3.65
N PRO A 94 -15.52 4.51 -4.24
CA PRO A 94 -15.50 4.85 -5.63
C PRO A 94 -16.07 3.60 -6.30
N ASP A 95 -17.26 3.75 -6.88
CA ASP A 95 -17.72 2.86 -7.93
C ASP A 95 -16.49 2.48 -8.75
N ARG A 96 -16.09 1.22 -8.62
CA ARG A 96 -14.85 0.56 -9.08
C ARG A 96 -14.21 1.32 -10.24
N GLY A 97 -13.55 2.43 -9.90
CA GLY A 97 -13.02 3.37 -10.89
C GLY A 97 -11.77 2.79 -11.51
N PRO A 98 -11.20 3.39 -12.57
CA PRO A 98 -9.97 2.90 -13.19
C PRO A 98 -8.77 3.18 -12.26
N GLY A 99 -8.69 2.43 -11.16
CA GLY A 99 -7.47 2.19 -10.41
C GLY A 99 -6.70 1.09 -11.10
N VAL A 100 -5.40 1.27 -11.27
CA VAL A 100 -4.53 0.21 -11.80
C VAL A 100 -4.38 -0.84 -10.69
N ASP A 101 -4.87 -2.05 -10.94
CA ASP A 101 -4.66 -3.22 -10.08
C ASP A 101 -3.17 -3.57 -10.06
N LEU A 102 -2.52 -3.33 -8.93
CA LEU A 102 -1.11 -3.64 -8.75
C LEU A 102 -0.84 -5.13 -8.52
N GLY A 103 -1.87 -5.96 -8.32
CA GLY A 103 -1.73 -7.41 -8.15
C GLY A 103 -1.16 -8.12 -9.39
N ASN A 104 -1.13 -7.44 -10.54
CA ASN A 104 -0.73 -7.99 -11.83
C ASN A 104 0.34 -7.16 -12.58
N ASP A 105 1.01 -6.19 -11.95
CA ASP A 105 2.00 -5.34 -12.65
C ASP A 105 3.38 -6.00 -12.88
N THR A 106 3.35 -7.29 -13.24
CA THR A 106 4.39 -7.89 -14.07
C THR A 106 3.96 -7.69 -15.52
N ARG A 107 4.73 -6.97 -16.35
CA ARG A 107 4.50 -6.92 -17.80
C ARG A 107 4.28 -8.34 -18.35
N ARG A 108 3.06 -8.71 -18.71
CA ARG A 108 2.76 -9.87 -19.57
C ARG A 108 2.98 -9.48 -21.03
N GLY A 109 4.25 -9.29 -21.38
CA GLY A 109 4.73 -9.23 -22.77
C GLY A 109 5.73 -10.36 -23.02
N PRO A 110 6.02 -10.72 -24.29
CA PRO A 110 7.03 -11.74 -24.58
C PRO A 110 8.36 -11.34 -23.93
N ILE A 111 8.96 -12.28 -23.20
CA ILE A 111 10.29 -12.14 -22.60
C ILE A 111 11.28 -11.91 -23.76
N LEU A 112 11.76 -10.68 -23.93
CA LEU A 112 12.95 -10.42 -24.72
C LEU A 112 14.16 -10.79 -23.87
N VAL A 113 14.61 -12.03 -24.03
CA VAL A 113 15.90 -12.49 -23.50
C VAL A 113 16.98 -11.65 -24.20
N VAL A 114 17.58 -10.70 -23.48
CA VAL A 114 18.83 -10.07 -23.93
C VAL A 114 19.94 -11.10 -23.73
N GLY A 115 20.27 -11.82 -24.79
CA GLY A 115 21.45 -12.67 -24.83
C GLY A 115 22.74 -11.86 -24.60
N PRO A 116 23.81 -12.48 -24.05
CA PRO A 116 25.02 -11.76 -23.71
C PRO A 116 25.64 -11.13 -24.96
N LYS A 117 25.90 -9.83 -24.85
CA LYS A 117 26.55 -8.98 -25.84
C LYS A 117 27.94 -9.57 -26.16
N LYS A 118 28.05 -10.37 -27.22
CA LYS A 118 29.36 -10.77 -27.75
C LYS A 118 30.05 -9.52 -28.29
N ARG A 119 31.11 -9.10 -27.60
CA ARG A 119 32.09 -8.13 -28.09
C ARG A 119 32.63 -8.65 -29.43
N ARG A 120 32.47 -7.90 -30.50
CA ARG A 120 33.20 -8.12 -31.75
C ARG A 120 34.43 -7.24 -31.72
N HIS A 121 35.57 -7.88 -31.88
CA HIS A 121 36.86 -7.29 -32.20
C HIS A 121 36.94 -7.04 -33.71
#